data_AF-A0A0Q3MNL4-F1
#
_entry.id   AF-A0A0Q3MNL4-F1
#
_cell.length_a   1.000
_cell.length_b   1.000
_cell.length_c   1.000
_cell.angle_alpha   90.00
_cell.angle_beta   90.00
_cell.angle_gamma   90.00
#
_symmetry.space_group_name_H-M   'P 1'
#
loop_
_entity.id
_entity.type
_entity.pdbx_description
1 polymer ?
#
loop_
_entity_poly.entity_id
_entity_poly.type
_entity_poly.pdbx_seq_one_letter_code
_entity_poly.pdbx_strand_id
1 'polypeptide(L)'
;MGRVLYFHHYFPAMLFSSMLTGITWDTLLKFFAGFWTPSATARKVYGAGFLALVLLIIYSFYLFHPLSYGIVGPMASDPSSPMAGLRWMDSWEF
;
A
#
# COMPACT_ATOMS: atom_id res chain seq x y z
N MET A 1 -0.82 -20.37 19.72
CA MET A 1 -1.03 -19.30 20.74
C MET A 1 -2.44 -19.42 21.25
N GLY A 2 -2.66 -19.72 22.53
CA GLY A 2 -4.00 -19.97 23.11
C GLY A 2 -4.78 -18.70 23.50
N ARG A 3 -4.61 -17.59 22.76
CA ARG A 3 -5.28 -16.31 23.04
C ARG A 3 -5.86 -15.71 21.76
N VAL A 4 -6.91 -14.90 21.90
CA VAL A 4 -7.51 -14.14 20.80
C VAL A 4 -6.53 -13.07 20.32
N LEU A 5 -6.40 -12.91 19.01
CA LEU A 5 -5.58 -11.89 18.37
C LEU A 5 -6.46 -11.01 17.49
N TYR A 6 -6.08 -9.75 17.39
CA TYR A 6 -6.77 -8.73 16.60
C TYR A 6 -5.79 -8.08 15.62
N PHE A 7 -6.32 -7.36 14.63
CA PHE A 7 -5.53 -6.74 13.56
C PHE A 7 -4.31 -5.94 14.03
N HIS A 8 -4.44 -5.16 15.11
CA HIS A 8 -3.33 -4.36 15.65
C HIS A 8 -2.13 -5.18 16.15
N HIS A 9 -2.33 -6.47 16.47
CA HIS A 9 -1.24 -7.38 16.83
C HIS A 9 -0.30 -7.63 15.65
N TYR A 10 -0.75 -7.37 14.42
CA TYR A 10 0.05 -7.56 13.21
C TYR A 10 1.01 -6.38 12.94
N PHE A 11 0.85 -5.22 13.59
CA PHE A 11 1.63 -4.01 13.28
C PHE A 11 3.15 -4.19 13.37
N PRO A 12 3.71 -4.88 14.39
CA PRO A 12 5.15 -5.12 14.42
C PRO A 12 5.63 -5.97 13.23
N ALA A 13 4.88 -7.00 12.86
CA ALA A 13 5.21 -7.84 11.71
C ALA A 13 5.08 -7.07 10.39
N MET A 14 4.05 -6.24 10.26
CA MET A 14 3.85 -5.35 9.12
C MET A 14 5.05 -4.42 8.91
N LEU A 15 5.64 -3.87 9.98
CA LEU A 15 6.81 -2.99 9.87
C LEU A 15 8.00 -3.70 9.20
N PHE A 16 8.32 -4.91 9.66
CA PHE A 16 9.38 -5.72 9.02
C PHE A 16 9.02 -6.10 7.58
N SER A 17 7.75 -6.44 7.32
CA SER A 17 7.26 -6.70 5.97
C SER A 17 7.42 -5.49 5.06
N SER A 18 7.15 -4.27 5.54
CA SER A 18 7.31 -3.02 4.78
C SER A 18 8.78 -2.73 4.46
N MET A 19 9.68 -2.97 5.42
CA MET A 19 11.12 -2.87 5.19
C MET A 19 11.58 -3.87 4.11
N LEU A 20 11.10 -5.11 4.19
CA LEU A 20 11.41 -6.14 3.20
C LEU A 20 10.90 -5.74 1.81
N THR A 21 9.66 -5.24 1.70
CA THR A 21 9.11 -4.71 0.44
C THR A 21 10.00 -3.64 -0.16
N GLY A 22 10.55 -2.73 0.66
CA GLY A 22 11.50 -1.71 0.20
C GLY A 22 12.76 -2.31 -0.43
N ILE A 23 13.38 -3.29 0.23
CA ILE A 23 14.58 -3.98 -0.28
C ILE A 23 14.26 -4.78 -1.55
N THR A 24 13.14 -5.50 -1.56
CA THR A 24 12.69 -6.27 -2.72
C THR A 24 12.44 -5.36 -3.91
N TRP A 25 11.77 -4.22 -3.72
CA TRP A 25 11.51 -3.25 -4.78
C TRP A 25 12.80 -2.63 -5.33
N ASP A 26 13.72 -2.22 -4.45
CA ASP A 26 15.03 -1.71 -4.85
C ASP A 26 15.82 -2.73 -5.68
N THR A 27 15.84 -3.99 -5.23
CA THR A 27 16.52 -5.09 -5.92
C THR A 27 15.92 -5.33 -7.31
N LEU A 28 14.58 -5.35 -7.40
CA LEU A 28 13.87 -5.49 -8.67
C LEU A 28 14.19 -4.34 -9.62
N LEU A 29 14.13 -3.09 -9.16
CA LEU A 29 14.44 -1.93 -9.99
C LEU A 29 15.88 -1.95 -10.49
N LYS A 30 16.85 -2.31 -9.64
CA LYS A 30 18.26 -2.44 -10.04
C LYS A 30 18.45 -3.56 -11.06
N PHE A 31 17.77 -4.69 -10.88
CA PHE A 31 17.80 -5.80 -11.84
C PHE A 31 17.27 -5.36 -13.21
N PHE A 32 16.09 -4.72 -13.25
CA PHE A 32 15.52 -4.25 -14.51
C PHE A 32 16.33 -3.13 -15.16
N ALA A 33 16.74 -2.12 -14.37
CA ALA A 33 17.51 -1.00 -14.87
C ALA A 33 18.90 -1.42 -15.37
N GLY A 34 19.57 -2.33 -14.67
CA GLY A 34 20.92 -2.80 -14.98
C GLY A 34 20.99 -3.79 -16.15
N PHE A 35 19.98 -4.66 -16.30
CA PHE A 35 20.00 -5.69 -17.36
C PHE A 35 19.46 -5.18 -18.70
N TRP A 36 18.49 -4.26 -18.68
CA TRP A 36 17.72 -3.91 -19.89
C TRP A 36 17.99 -2.51 -20.46
N THR A 37 18.82 -1.69 -19.80
CA THR A 37 18.95 -0.27 -20.17
C THR A 37 20.37 0.29 -20.13
N PRO A 38 20.74 1.19 -21.07
CA PRO A 38 21.99 1.95 -21.01
C PRO A 38 22.09 2.79 -19.72
N SER A 39 23.32 3.03 -19.24
CA SER A 39 23.59 3.64 -17.92
C SER A 39 22.86 4.97 -17.64
N ALA A 40 22.70 5.82 -18.65
CA ALA A 40 21.96 7.10 -18.52
C ALA A 40 20.44 6.90 -18.36
N THR A 41 19.88 5.87 -18.99
CA THR A 41 18.45 5.52 -18.93
C THR A 41 18.12 4.72 -17.68
N ALA A 42 19.04 3.86 -17.23
CA ALA A 42 18.91 3.06 -16.01
C ALA A 42 18.61 3.93 -14.77
N ARG A 43 19.31 5.08 -14.64
CA ARG A 43 19.05 6.03 -13.54
C ARG A 43 17.65 6.64 -13.59
N LYS A 44 17.12 6.93 -14.79
CA LYS A 44 15.77 7.47 -14.97
C LYS A 44 14.71 6.42 -14.64
N VAL A 45 14.90 5.18 -15.10
CA VAL A 45 14.00 4.06 -14.81
C VAL A 45 13.92 3.80 -13.30
N TYR A 46 15.07 3.74 -12.64
CA TYR A 46 15.12 3.59 -11.19
C TYR A 46 14.39 4.74 -10.46
N GLY A 47 14.68 5.99 -10.84
CA GLY A 47 14.02 7.17 -10.24
C GLY A 47 12.52 7.19 -10.46
N ALA A 48 12.05 6.84 -11.67
CA ALA A 48 10.64 6.74 -11.99
C ALA A 48 9.95 5.62 -11.20
N GLY A 49 10.58 4.46 -11.06
CA GLY A 49 10.05 3.34 -10.28
C GLY A 49 9.95 3.64 -8.79
N PHE A 50 10.94 4.36 -8.23
CA PHE A 50 10.87 4.84 -6.85
C PHE A 50 9.75 5.87 -6.66
N LEU A 51 9.66 6.87 -7.55
CA LEU A 51 8.62 7.88 -7.50
C LEU A 51 7.22 7.27 -7.62
N ALA A 52 7.05 6.30 -8.53
CA ALA A 52 5.79 5.58 -8.70
C ALA A 52 5.36 4.86 -7.42
N LEU A 53 6.28 4.19 -6.71
CA LEU A 53 5.99 3.54 -5.44
C LEU A 53 5.53 4.55 -4.37
N VAL A 54 6.24 5.69 -4.25
CA VAL A 54 5.89 6.74 -3.28
C VAL A 54 4.51 7.32 -3.60
N LEU A 55 4.24 7.64 -4.88
CA LEU A 55 2.94 8.16 -5.31
C LEU A 55 1.81 7.15 -5.08
N LEU A 56 2.06 5.87 -5.30
CA LEU A 56 1.09 4.80 -5.03
C LEU A 56 0.73 4.72 -3.54
N ILE A 57 1.73 4.82 -2.66
CA ILE A 57 1.51 4.83 -1.20
C ILE A 57 0.71 6.06 -0.78
N ILE A 58 1.08 7.25 -1.26
CA ILE A 58 0.37 8.50 -0.96
C ILE A 58 -1.07 8.44 -1.47
N TYR A 59 -1.28 7.98 -2.71
CA TYR A 59 -2.60 7.87 -3.30
C TYR A 59 -3.48 6.85 -2.57
N SER A 60 -2.92 5.69 -2.22
CA SER A 60 -3.61 4.69 -1.40
C SER A 60 -4.01 5.27 -0.05
N PHE A 61 -3.11 5.95 0.65
CA PHE A 61 -3.46 6.61 1.91
C PHE A 61 -4.52 7.69 1.73
N TYR A 62 -4.42 8.52 0.69
CA TYR A 62 -5.42 9.54 0.38
C TYR A 62 -6.80 8.93 0.15
N LEU A 63 -6.88 7.80 -0.57
CA LEU A 63 -8.14 7.12 -0.83
C LEU A 63 -8.77 6.55 0.46
N PHE A 64 -7.95 6.01 1.37
CA PHE A 64 -8.41 5.35 2.60
C PHE A 64 -8.29 6.19 3.88
N HIS A 65 -7.94 7.47 3.77
CA HIS A 65 -7.77 8.35 4.94
C HIS A 65 -9.00 8.45 5.86
N PRO A 66 -10.27 8.32 5.40
CA PRO A 66 -11.42 8.35 6.31
C PRO A 66 -11.38 7.22 7.33
N LEU A 67 -10.77 6.07 7.00
CA LEU A 67 -10.59 4.96 7.96
C LEU A 67 -9.65 5.30 9.11
N SER A 68 -8.76 6.28 8.91
CA SER A 68 -7.81 6.75 9.93
C SER A 68 -8.29 8.02 10.64
N TYR A 69 -8.89 8.95 9.90
CA TYR A 69 -9.29 10.27 10.43
C TYR A 69 -10.75 10.36 10.85
N GLY A 70 -11.58 9.38 10.50
CA GLY A 70 -12.99 9.32 10.85
C GLY A 70 -13.88 9.05 9.64
N ILE A 71 -14.74 8.04 9.77
CA ILE A 71 -15.72 7.68 8.75
C ILE A 71 -16.91 8.63 8.86
N VAL A 72 -17.41 9.08 7.71
CA VAL A 72 -18.57 9.98 7.62
C VAL A 72 -19.68 9.27 6.85
N GLY A 73 -20.89 9.29 7.42
CA GLY A 73 -22.07 8.69 6.79
C GLY A 73 -22.32 7.24 7.22
N PRO A 74 -23.22 6.52 6.51
CA PRO A 74 -23.55 5.14 6.82
C PRO A 74 -22.39 4.18 6.46
N MET A 75 -22.43 2.96 7.00
CA MET A 75 -21.45 1.90 6.74
C MET A 75 -21.26 1.66 5.23
N ALA A 76 -20.07 1.28 4.80
CA ALA A 76 -19.76 1.02 3.39
C ALA A 76 -20.54 -0.18 2.80
N SER A 77 -21.22 -0.96 3.63
CA SER A 77 -22.18 -1.96 3.17
C SER A 77 -23.45 -1.37 2.56
N ASP A 78 -23.80 -0.14 2.92
CA ASP A 78 -24.92 0.58 2.33
C ASP A 78 -24.50 1.15 0.95
N PRO A 79 -25.18 0.78 -0.15
CA PRO A 79 -24.86 1.32 -1.48
C PRO A 79 -24.98 2.85 -1.59
N SER A 80 -25.70 3.50 -0.68
CA SER A 80 -25.81 4.95 -0.60
C SER A 80 -24.66 5.61 0.18
N SER A 81 -23.80 4.82 0.83
CA SER A 81 -22.64 5.32 1.55
C SER A 81 -21.61 5.92 0.60
N PRO A 82 -21.03 7.10 0.91
CA PRO A 82 -19.90 7.62 0.15
C PRO A 82 -18.67 6.68 0.23
N MET A 83 -18.63 5.78 1.22
CA MET A 83 -17.54 4.82 1.41
C MET A 83 -17.77 3.48 0.71
N ALA A 84 -18.94 3.25 0.08
CA ALA A 84 -19.26 1.98 -0.58
C ALA A 84 -18.21 1.57 -1.64
N GLY A 85 -17.67 2.54 -2.37
CA GLY A 85 -16.61 2.30 -3.37
C GLY A 85 -15.24 1.92 -2.79
N LEU A 86 -15.03 2.10 -1.48
CA LEU A 86 -13.80 1.70 -0.80
C LEU A 86 -13.84 0.24 -0.34
N ARG A 87 -15.02 -0.38 -0.28
CA ARG A 87 -15.20 -1.77 0.15
C ARG A 87 -14.83 -2.75 -0.96
N TRP A 88 -13.54 -2.97 -1.16
CA TRP A 88 -13.04 -3.84 -2.24
C TRP A 88 -13.22 -5.34 -1.97
N MET A 89 -13.44 -5.72 -0.71
CA MET A 89 -13.68 -7.10 -0.30
C MET A 89 -14.92 -7.17 0.58
N ASP A 90 -15.76 -8.19 0.39
CA ASP A 90 -16.99 -8.37 1.17
C ASP A 90 -16.72 -8.54 2.67
N SER A 91 -15.55 -9.07 3.03
CA SER A 91 -15.13 -9.23 4.44
C SER A 91 -14.68 -7.93 5.10
N TRP A 92 -14.62 -6.80 4.39
CA TRP A 92 -14.31 -5.50 4.98
C TRP A 92 -15.56 -4.89 5.60
N GLU A 93 -15.51 -4.70 6.92
CA GLU A 93 -16.59 -4.16 7.74
C GLU A 93 -16.19 -2.79 8.27
N PHE A 94 -16.51 -1.75 7.49
CA PHE A 94 -16.37 -0.33 7.85
C PHE A 94 -17.45 0.49 7.14
#